data_AF-R8BNJ8-F1
#
_entry.id   AF-R8BNJ8-F1
#
_cell.length_a   1.000
_cell.length_b   1.000
_cell.length_c   1.000
_cell.angle_alpha   90.00
_cell.angle_beta   90.00
_cell.angle_gamma   90.00
#
_symmetry.space_group_name_H-M   'P 1'
#
loop_
_entity.id
_entity.type
_entity.pdbx_description
1 polymer ?
#
loop_
_entity_poly.entity_id
_entity_poly.type
_entity_poly.pdbx_seq_one_letter_code
_entity_poly.pdbx_strand_id
1 'polypeptide(L)'
;MIDIFGRMPLGMREYIRHIIALPHVASGAAALSNGDNIAIGDGYMMVYILTHEMSHSLDSHALLNIAPAPFSTGSIWKDNYNQDSAVASEYARSAWPENFAETGIVGLYDKVVPGGIGNIQKNWNQIFHQYATYQGYLGNIIIPHAKSQCTQRLDNSAVVPMGDSAKFRAREDAPDVSIGAGIRIIPAGVYENVTFVTPAHTN
;
A
#
# COMPACT_ATOMS: atom_id res chain seq x y z
N MET A 1 -4.07 12.72 10.40
CA MET A 1 -4.10 12.15 9.04
C MET A 1 -3.09 12.82 8.12
N ILE A 2 -3.27 14.10 7.76
CA ILE A 2 -2.40 14.80 6.78
C ILE A 2 -0.92 14.80 7.20
N ASP A 3 -0.61 15.03 8.48
CA ASP A 3 0.78 15.02 8.97
C ASP A 3 1.45 13.65 8.78
N ILE A 4 0.83 12.57 9.24
CA ILE A 4 1.39 11.22 9.13
C ILE A 4 1.51 10.79 7.66
N PHE A 5 0.45 10.96 6.86
CA PHE A 5 0.53 10.62 5.43
C PHE A 5 1.56 11.46 4.69
N GLY A 6 1.66 12.76 5.00
CA GLY A 6 2.63 13.67 4.40
C GLY A 6 4.10 13.30 4.68
N ARG A 7 4.36 12.59 5.78
CA ARG A 7 5.69 12.05 6.14
C ARG A 7 6.04 10.77 5.37
N MET A 8 5.06 10.10 4.77
CA MET A 8 5.32 8.89 3.98
C MET A 8 6.14 9.23 2.72
N PRO A 9 7.03 8.33 2.25
CA PRO A 9 7.80 8.56 1.04
C PRO A 9 6.90 8.88 -0.15
N LEU A 10 7.32 9.85 -0.98
CA LEU A 10 6.56 10.27 -2.17
C LEU A 10 6.17 9.09 -3.05
N GLY A 11 7.12 8.16 -3.24
CA GLY A 11 6.91 6.98 -4.07
C GLY A 11 5.89 5.99 -3.54
N MET A 12 5.61 5.97 -2.23
CA MET A 12 4.52 5.16 -1.68
C MET A 12 3.18 5.87 -1.82
N ARG A 13 3.18 7.20 -1.63
CA ARG A 13 1.95 8.03 -1.71
C ARG A 13 1.29 8.00 -3.08
N GLU A 14 2.07 7.92 -4.15
CA GLU A 14 1.53 7.90 -5.52
C GLU A 14 0.72 6.66 -5.86
N TYR A 15 0.89 5.58 -5.08
CA TYR A 15 0.12 4.35 -5.19
C TYR A 15 -1.10 4.36 -4.26
N ILE A 16 -1.39 5.46 -3.56
CA ILE A 16 -2.61 5.57 -2.76
C ILE A 16 -3.58 6.53 -3.45
N ARG A 17 -4.79 6.04 -3.71
CA ARG A 17 -5.89 6.83 -4.26
C ARG A 17 -6.63 7.57 -3.15
N HIS A 18 -7.12 6.84 -2.15
CA HIS A 18 -7.92 7.39 -1.05
C HIS A 18 -7.41 6.94 0.32
N ILE A 19 -7.44 7.85 1.29
CA ILE A 19 -7.36 7.52 2.72
C ILE A 19 -8.68 7.91 3.36
N ILE A 20 -9.35 6.93 3.95
CA ILE A 20 -10.68 7.06 4.52
C ILE A 20 -10.55 6.80 6.02
N ALA A 21 -10.86 7.80 6.84
CA ALA A 21 -10.99 7.59 8.28
C ALA A 21 -12.42 7.18 8.61
N LEU A 22 -12.56 6.08 9.35
CA LEU A 22 -13.84 5.56 9.83
C LEU A 22 -13.79 5.43 11.35
N PRO A 23 -14.91 5.59 12.08
CA PRO A 23 -14.95 5.34 13.52
C PRO A 23 -14.47 3.92 13.86
N HIS A 24 -14.93 2.94 13.07
CA HIS A 24 -14.47 1.55 13.12
C HIS A 24 -14.35 1.04 11.68
N VAL A 25 -13.30 0.28 11.40
CA VAL A 25 -13.20 -0.50 10.17
C VAL A 25 -13.81 -1.89 10.40
N ALA A 26 -14.22 -2.54 9.31
CA ALA A 26 -14.89 -3.83 9.38
C ALA A 26 -14.07 -4.88 10.14
N SER A 27 -14.78 -5.81 10.79
CA SER A 27 -14.19 -6.96 11.51
C SER A 27 -13.25 -6.59 12.66
N GLY A 28 -13.28 -5.35 13.16
CA GLY A 28 -12.44 -4.91 14.29
C GLY A 28 -10.97 -4.72 13.94
N ALA A 29 -10.62 -4.66 12.64
CA ALA A 29 -9.26 -4.39 12.19
C ALA A 29 -8.79 -2.97 12.61
N ALA A 30 -7.49 -2.70 12.51
CA ALA A 30 -6.96 -1.35 12.67
C ALA A 30 -7.09 -0.54 11.37
N ALA A 31 -6.85 -1.21 10.24
CA ALA A 31 -6.96 -0.68 8.90
C ALA A 31 -7.30 -1.81 7.92
N LEU A 32 -7.72 -1.43 6.72
CA LEU A 32 -7.96 -2.33 5.59
C LEU A 32 -7.48 -1.67 4.31
N SER A 33 -6.66 -2.40 3.55
CA SER A 33 -6.34 -2.06 2.17
C SER A 33 -7.32 -2.69 1.20
N ASN A 34 -7.70 -1.93 0.18
CA ASN A 34 -8.52 -2.38 -0.91
C ASN A 34 -7.99 -1.81 -2.23
N GLY A 35 -7.06 -2.56 -2.83
CA GLY A 35 -6.27 -2.11 -3.97
C GLY A 35 -5.38 -0.94 -3.57
N ASP A 36 -5.86 0.28 -3.84
CA ASP A 36 -5.16 1.54 -3.59
C ASP A 36 -5.90 2.47 -2.61
N ASN A 37 -6.95 1.97 -1.97
CA ASN A 37 -7.72 2.70 -0.97
C ASN A 37 -7.41 2.13 0.40
N ILE A 38 -7.14 3.03 1.35
CA ILE A 38 -6.85 2.67 2.73
C ILE A 38 -8.02 3.16 3.58
N ALA A 39 -8.73 2.25 4.23
CA ALA A 39 -9.63 2.59 5.33
C ALA A 39 -8.91 2.39 6.66
N ILE A 40 -8.94 3.40 7.53
CA ILE A 40 -8.30 3.37 8.86
C ILE A 40 -9.33 3.68 9.94
N GLY A 41 -9.31 2.87 11.00
CA GLY A 41 -10.12 3.10 12.20
C GLY A 41 -9.60 4.28 13.02
N ASP A 42 -10.47 4.85 13.86
CA ASP A 42 -10.06 5.93 14.75
C ASP A 42 -8.94 5.47 15.71
N GLY A 43 -7.95 6.33 15.93
CA GLY A 43 -6.76 6.01 16.72
C GLY A 43 -5.68 5.15 16.05
N TYR A 44 -5.91 4.62 14.83
CA TYR A 44 -4.96 3.72 14.14
C TYR A 44 -4.13 4.40 13.02
N MET A 45 -4.16 5.72 12.93
CA MET A 45 -3.37 6.49 11.96
C MET A 45 -1.88 6.57 12.37
N MET A 46 -1.17 5.44 12.29
CA MET A 46 0.24 5.30 12.66
C MET A 46 1.11 5.01 11.43
N VAL A 47 2.38 5.42 11.48
CA VAL A 47 3.32 5.24 10.35
C VAL A 47 3.44 3.78 9.93
N TYR A 48 3.57 2.85 10.89
CA TYR A 48 3.74 1.43 10.56
C TYR A 48 2.48 0.83 9.91
N ILE A 49 1.28 1.21 10.37
CA ILE A 49 0.00 0.77 9.79
C ILE A 49 -0.11 1.32 8.36
N LEU A 50 0.13 2.61 8.15
CA LEU A 50 0.12 3.16 6.78
C LEU A 50 1.17 2.49 5.89
N THR A 51 2.35 2.18 6.42
CA THR A 51 3.40 1.49 5.66
C THR A 51 2.96 0.10 5.24
N HIS A 52 2.28 -0.63 6.13
CA HIS A 52 1.67 -1.93 5.85
C HIS A 52 0.64 -1.80 4.71
N GLU A 53 -0.36 -0.95 4.87
CA GLU A 53 -1.44 -0.81 3.88
C GLU A 53 -0.95 -0.28 2.53
N MET A 54 0.03 0.63 2.53
CA MET A 54 0.69 1.11 1.31
C MET A 54 1.50 0.03 0.62
N SER A 55 2.07 -0.91 1.37
CA SER A 55 2.83 -2.02 0.80
C SER A 55 1.91 -3.00 0.09
N HIS A 56 0.67 -3.21 0.55
CA HIS A 56 -0.35 -3.96 -0.21
C HIS A 56 -0.64 -3.32 -1.57
N SER A 57 -0.70 -1.99 -1.63
CA SER A 57 -0.91 -1.30 -2.90
C SER A 57 0.29 -1.43 -3.84
N LEU A 58 1.51 -1.26 -3.32
CA LEU A 58 2.74 -1.48 -4.10
C LEU A 58 2.82 -2.91 -4.64
N ASP A 59 2.50 -3.91 -3.82
CA ASP A 59 2.47 -5.32 -4.19
C ASP A 59 1.57 -5.56 -5.41
N SER A 60 0.44 -4.86 -5.44
CA SER A 60 -0.60 -5.04 -6.44
C SER A 60 -0.39 -4.22 -7.72
N HIS A 61 0.46 -3.19 -7.70
CA HIS A 61 0.49 -2.15 -8.75
C HIS A 61 1.90 -1.82 -9.26
N ALA A 62 2.90 -1.78 -8.37
CA ALA A 62 4.21 -1.23 -8.70
C ALA A 62 5.05 -2.16 -9.59
N LEU A 63 4.76 -3.46 -9.57
CA LEU A 63 5.56 -4.50 -10.20
C LEU A 63 4.79 -5.29 -11.29
N LEU A 64 3.75 -4.68 -11.87
CA LEU A 64 2.92 -5.31 -12.91
C LEU A 64 3.69 -5.68 -14.19
N ASN A 65 4.81 -5.01 -14.45
CA ASN A 65 5.73 -5.36 -15.55
C ASN A 65 6.57 -6.61 -15.25
N ILE A 66 6.55 -7.12 -14.02
CA ILE A 66 7.29 -8.30 -13.56
C ILE A 66 6.33 -9.46 -13.34
N ALA A 67 5.17 -9.21 -12.72
CA ALA A 67 4.14 -10.21 -12.48
C ALA A 67 2.75 -9.63 -12.76
N PRO A 68 1.84 -10.36 -13.44
CA PRO A 68 0.47 -9.90 -13.68
C PRO A 68 -0.47 -10.08 -12.48
N ALA A 69 0.08 -10.54 -11.35
CA ALA A 69 -0.59 -10.78 -10.07
C ALA A 69 0.20 -10.03 -8.97
N PRO A 70 -0.31 -9.88 -7.74
CA PRO A 70 0.48 -9.29 -6.66
C PRO A 70 1.83 -10.00 -6.54
N PHE A 71 2.90 -9.21 -6.50
CA PHE A 71 4.27 -9.72 -6.57
C PHE A 71 4.57 -10.78 -5.49
N SER A 72 4.01 -10.60 -4.30
CA SER A 72 4.09 -11.51 -3.16
C SER A 72 3.61 -12.93 -3.44
N THR A 73 2.69 -13.08 -4.41
CA THR A 73 2.14 -14.39 -4.80
C THR A 73 3.02 -15.13 -5.81
N GLY A 74 4.00 -14.45 -6.41
CA GLY A 74 4.93 -15.01 -7.39
C GLY A 74 6.04 -15.86 -6.77
N SER A 75 6.75 -16.60 -7.64
CA SER A 75 7.88 -17.43 -7.20
C SER A 75 9.04 -16.60 -6.65
N ILE A 76 9.34 -15.44 -7.24
CA ILE A 76 10.44 -14.57 -6.79
C ILE A 76 10.31 -14.23 -5.30
N TRP A 77 9.12 -13.84 -4.84
CA TRP A 77 8.89 -13.56 -3.43
C TRP A 77 8.99 -14.83 -2.58
N LYS A 78 8.28 -15.89 -2.97
CA LYS A 78 8.22 -17.15 -2.21
C LYS A 78 9.59 -17.83 -2.08
N ASP A 79 10.41 -17.78 -3.12
CA ASP A 79 11.75 -18.36 -3.14
C ASP A 79 12.71 -17.59 -2.22
N ASN A 80 12.56 -16.27 -2.11
CA ASN A 80 13.31 -15.47 -1.14
C ASN A 80 12.81 -15.66 0.29
N TYR A 81 11.49 -15.73 0.48
CA TYR A 81 10.89 -16.09 1.76
C TYR A 81 11.43 -17.43 2.29
N ASN A 82 11.56 -18.45 1.43
CA ASN A 82 12.02 -19.79 1.82
C ASN A 82 13.52 -19.86 2.16
N GLN A 83 14.30 -18.80 1.90
CA GLN A 83 15.72 -18.72 2.30
C GLN A 83 15.90 -18.16 3.72
N ASP A 84 14.85 -17.54 4.27
CA ASP A 84 14.85 -16.96 5.60
C ASP A 84 14.36 -17.94 6.65
N SER A 85 14.98 -17.93 7.83
CA SER A 85 14.58 -18.80 8.94
C SER A 85 13.46 -18.20 9.81
N ALA A 86 13.05 -16.96 9.52
CA ALA A 86 12.04 -16.23 10.26
C ALA A 86 11.23 -15.31 9.34
N VAL A 87 10.27 -14.59 9.92
CA VAL A 87 9.46 -13.55 9.27
C VAL A 87 9.40 -12.32 10.16
N ALA A 88 9.01 -11.17 9.60
CA ALA A 88 9.01 -9.88 10.29
C ALA A 88 8.12 -9.85 11.56
N SER A 89 6.99 -10.55 11.53
CA SER A 89 6.04 -10.61 12.65
C SER A 89 5.21 -11.90 12.60
N GLU A 90 4.43 -12.19 13.65
CA GLU A 90 3.48 -13.30 13.61
C GLU A 90 2.40 -13.09 12.53
N TYR A 91 1.95 -11.85 12.34
CA TYR A 91 0.95 -11.52 11.33
C TYR A 91 1.44 -11.77 9.91
N ALA A 92 2.75 -11.59 9.67
CA ALA A 92 3.41 -11.89 8.41
C ALA A 92 3.34 -13.38 8.00
N ARG A 93 2.83 -14.28 8.85
CA ARG A 93 2.61 -15.70 8.51
C ARG A 93 1.21 -16.00 7.96
N SER A 94 0.30 -15.04 8.05
CA SER A 94 -1.12 -15.28 7.77
C SER A 94 -1.41 -15.47 6.28
N ALA A 95 -0.75 -14.71 5.41
CA ALA A 95 -0.82 -14.86 3.96
C ALA A 95 0.38 -14.20 3.25
N TRP A 96 0.59 -14.52 1.97
CA TRP A 96 1.67 -13.94 1.18
C TRP A 96 1.62 -12.40 1.07
N PRO A 97 0.45 -11.78 0.81
CA PRO A 97 0.37 -10.32 0.80
C PRO A 97 0.67 -9.71 2.17
N GLU A 98 0.22 -10.34 3.26
CA GLU A 98 0.49 -9.86 4.62
C GLU A 98 1.97 -9.98 4.98
N ASN A 99 2.62 -11.05 4.54
CA ASN A 99 4.06 -11.20 4.66
C ASN A 99 4.81 -10.05 3.98
N PHE A 100 4.40 -9.72 2.75
CA PHE A 100 4.97 -8.63 1.98
C PHE A 100 4.73 -7.27 2.64
N ALA A 101 3.51 -7.02 3.12
CA ALA A 101 3.14 -5.78 3.77
C ALA A 101 3.90 -5.54 5.09
N GLU A 102 3.99 -6.57 5.94
CA GLU A 102 4.78 -6.53 7.18
C GLU A 102 6.28 -6.35 6.89
N THR A 103 6.79 -7.02 5.86
CA THR A 103 8.18 -6.85 5.41
C THR A 103 8.43 -5.44 4.89
N GLY A 104 7.44 -4.80 4.27
CA GLY A 104 7.54 -3.42 3.81
C GLY A 104 7.82 -2.42 4.93
N ILE A 105 7.32 -2.67 6.15
CA ILE A 105 7.65 -1.88 7.34
C ILE A 105 9.15 -1.95 7.63
N VAL A 106 9.70 -3.17 7.65
CA VAL A 106 11.14 -3.41 7.88
C VAL A 106 11.97 -2.80 6.75
N GLY A 107 11.58 -3.04 5.49
CA GLY A 107 12.27 -2.54 4.31
C GLY A 107 12.30 -1.02 4.25
N LEU A 108 11.21 -0.34 4.60
CA LEU A 108 11.17 1.12 4.71
C LEU A 108 12.09 1.61 5.84
N TYR A 109 11.96 1.04 7.04
CA TYR A 109 12.79 1.42 8.18
C TYR A 109 14.28 1.31 7.86
N ASP A 110 14.68 0.16 7.30
CA ASP A 110 16.05 -0.13 6.92
C ASP A 110 16.60 0.84 5.87
N LYS A 111 15.73 1.38 5.01
CA LYS A 111 16.09 2.36 3.99
C LYS A 111 16.23 3.79 4.51
N VAL A 112 15.41 4.20 5.49
CA VAL A 112 15.34 5.60 5.97
C VAL A 112 16.08 5.86 7.27
N VAL A 113 16.38 4.83 8.06
CA VAL A 113 17.10 4.96 9.33
C VAL A 113 18.57 4.58 9.14
N PRO A 114 19.52 5.49 9.44
CA PRO A 114 20.95 5.17 9.37
C PRO A 114 21.31 3.92 10.16
N GLY A 115 21.99 2.97 9.50
CA GLY A 115 22.37 1.66 10.04
C GLY A 115 21.23 0.64 10.13
N GLY A 116 20.03 1.01 9.70
CA GLY A 116 18.94 0.11 9.35
C GLY A 116 18.42 -0.77 10.49
N ILE A 117 17.76 -1.88 10.12
CA ILE A 117 17.11 -2.77 11.09
C ILE A 117 18.13 -3.45 12.02
N GLY A 118 19.36 -3.64 11.55
CA GLY A 118 20.44 -4.28 12.31
C GLY A 118 20.86 -3.53 13.57
N ASN A 119 20.54 -2.24 13.68
CA ASN A 119 20.79 -1.44 14.88
C ASN A 119 19.84 -1.76 16.03
N ILE A 120 18.62 -2.24 15.75
CA ILE A 120 17.59 -2.48 16.77
C ILE A 120 17.24 -3.96 16.93
N GLN A 121 17.54 -4.79 15.93
CA GLN A 121 17.26 -6.21 15.97
C GLN A 121 18.51 -7.04 15.63
N LYS A 122 19.01 -7.80 16.59
CA LYS A 122 20.26 -8.58 16.45
C LYS A 122 20.12 -9.76 15.48
N ASN A 123 18.94 -10.35 15.37
CA ASN A 123 18.66 -11.47 14.46
C ASN A 123 18.09 -11.02 13.11
N TRP A 124 18.32 -9.76 12.70
CA TRP A 124 17.83 -9.23 11.43
C TRP A 124 18.17 -10.10 10.22
N ASN A 125 19.30 -10.80 10.28
CA ASN A 125 19.79 -11.68 9.22
C ASN A 125 18.88 -12.88 8.97
N GLN A 126 17.98 -13.22 9.91
CA GLN A 126 17.01 -14.30 9.77
C GLN A 126 15.84 -13.96 8.83
N ILE A 127 15.66 -12.68 8.49
CA ILE A 127 14.63 -12.16 7.58
C ILE A 127 15.23 -11.40 6.39
N PHE A 128 16.53 -11.58 6.15
CA PHE A 128 17.31 -10.76 5.23
C PHE A 128 16.76 -10.81 3.80
N HIS A 129 16.50 -12.00 3.28
CA HIS A 129 16.13 -12.17 1.88
C HIS A 129 14.77 -11.52 1.59
N GLN A 130 13.82 -11.58 2.53
CA GLN A 130 12.52 -10.91 2.42
C GLN A 130 12.68 -9.38 2.27
N TYR A 131 13.33 -8.70 3.21
CA TYR A 131 13.41 -7.23 3.14
C TYR A 131 14.41 -6.74 2.08
N ALA A 132 15.47 -7.51 1.78
CA ALA A 132 16.37 -7.21 0.68
C ALA A 132 15.66 -7.34 -0.68
N THR A 133 14.76 -8.33 -0.84
CA THR A 133 13.93 -8.46 -2.03
C THR A 133 12.97 -7.28 -2.15
N TYR A 134 12.28 -6.92 -1.08
CA TYR A 134 11.40 -5.75 -1.05
C TYR A 134 12.16 -4.49 -1.50
N GLN A 135 13.32 -4.21 -0.91
CA GLN A 135 14.14 -3.05 -1.27
C GLN A 135 14.75 -3.13 -2.68
N GLY A 136 15.13 -4.32 -3.14
CA GLY A 136 15.72 -4.51 -4.46
C GLY A 136 14.76 -4.13 -5.59
N TYR A 137 13.48 -4.46 -5.44
CA TYR A 137 12.44 -4.14 -6.42
C TYR A 137 11.80 -2.77 -6.18
N LEU A 138 11.53 -2.41 -4.92
CA LEU A 138 10.74 -1.22 -4.59
C LEU A 138 11.58 -0.04 -4.07
N GLY A 139 12.83 -0.23 -3.63
CA GLY A 139 13.60 0.79 -2.93
C GLY A 139 13.70 2.13 -3.68
N ASN A 140 13.99 2.05 -4.99
CA ASN A 140 14.04 3.23 -5.87
C ASN A 140 12.66 3.76 -6.26
N ILE A 141 11.61 2.95 -6.14
CA ILE A 141 10.22 3.36 -6.35
C ILE A 141 9.75 4.16 -5.15
N ILE A 142 9.97 3.67 -3.92
CA ILE A 142 9.49 4.29 -2.68
C ILE A 142 10.28 5.54 -2.29
N ILE A 143 11.61 5.50 -2.39
CA ILE A 143 12.52 6.61 -2.04
C ILE A 143 13.43 6.91 -3.25
N PRO A 144 12.88 7.49 -4.32
CA PRO A 144 13.65 7.90 -5.48
C PRO A 144 14.53 9.10 -5.12
N HIS A 145 15.85 8.92 -5.20
CA HIS A 145 16.87 9.89 -4.80
C HIS A 145 16.73 11.28 -5.44
N ALA A 146 16.13 11.39 -6.63
CA ALA A 146 16.00 12.65 -7.38
C ALA A 146 14.58 13.26 -7.35
N LYS A 147 13.62 12.61 -6.70
CA LYS A 147 12.21 12.99 -6.81
C LYS A 147 11.82 14.02 -5.76
N SER A 148 11.54 15.24 -6.22
CA SER A 148 10.98 16.32 -5.41
C SER A 148 9.48 16.53 -5.62
N GLN A 149 8.89 15.85 -6.61
CA GLN A 149 7.49 16.03 -7.03
C GLN A 149 6.86 14.67 -7.39
N CYS A 150 5.53 14.56 -7.28
CA CYS A 150 4.81 13.42 -7.83
C CYS A 150 4.99 13.41 -9.37
N THR A 151 5.27 12.25 -9.93
CA THR A 151 5.42 12.01 -11.38
C THR A 151 4.35 11.08 -11.91
N GLN A 152 3.60 10.43 -11.02
CA GLN A 152 2.55 9.50 -11.39
C GLN A 152 1.43 9.49 -10.35
N ARG A 153 0.28 8.97 -10.75
CA ARG A 153 -0.89 8.81 -9.90
C ARG A 153 -1.75 7.66 -10.40
N LEU A 154 -2.62 7.18 -9.54
CA LEU A 154 -3.70 6.28 -9.95
C LEU A 154 -4.80 7.03 -10.68
N ASP A 155 -5.56 6.30 -11.49
CA ASP A 155 -6.67 6.88 -12.23
C ASP A 155 -7.75 7.42 -11.27
N ASN A 156 -8.55 8.37 -11.76
CA ASN A 156 -9.63 8.95 -10.98
C ASN A 156 -10.63 7.88 -10.57
N SER A 157 -11.05 7.88 -9.29
CA SER A 157 -12.21 7.08 -8.89
C SER A 157 -13.47 7.57 -9.61
N ALA A 158 -14.40 6.65 -9.84
CA ALA A 158 -15.75 6.98 -10.28
C ALA A 158 -16.42 7.99 -9.35
N VAL A 159 -17.34 8.79 -9.90
CA VAL A 159 -18.14 9.74 -9.14
C VAL A 159 -19.04 9.00 -8.15
N VAL A 160 -19.04 9.41 -6.88
CA VAL A 160 -20.00 8.90 -5.88
C VAL A 160 -21.36 9.56 -6.12
N PRO A 161 -22.41 8.81 -6.49
CA PRO A 161 -23.73 9.39 -6.70
C PRO A 161 -24.34 9.82 -5.37
N MET A 162 -24.72 11.10 -5.26
CA MET A 162 -25.44 11.64 -4.11
C MET A 162 -26.96 11.35 -4.27
N GLY A 163 -27.38 10.12 -3.95
CA GLY A 163 -28.79 9.70 -3.85
C GLY A 163 -29.55 9.46 -5.17
N ASP A 164 -30.68 8.77 -5.08
CA ASP A 164 -31.58 8.35 -6.19
C ASP A 164 -32.25 9.49 -6.99
N SER A 165 -31.83 10.73 -6.78
CA SER A 165 -32.38 11.88 -7.47
C SER A 165 -31.93 11.87 -8.93
N ALA A 166 -32.86 11.52 -9.84
CA ALA A 166 -32.66 11.50 -11.30
C ALA A 166 -32.02 12.78 -11.89
N LYS A 167 -31.99 13.89 -11.14
CA LYS A 167 -31.38 15.17 -11.52
C LYS A 167 -29.84 15.23 -11.42
N PHE A 168 -29.19 14.28 -10.75
CA PHE A 168 -27.72 14.25 -10.61
C PHE A 168 -27.05 13.08 -11.37
N ARG A 169 -27.82 12.30 -12.13
CA ARG A 169 -27.32 11.13 -12.89
C ARG A 169 -26.41 11.49 -14.07
N ALA A 170 -26.32 12.76 -14.45
CA ALA A 170 -25.60 13.22 -15.64
C ALA A 170 -24.38 14.09 -15.32
N ARG A 171 -23.49 13.62 -14.45
CA ARG A 171 -22.07 14.01 -14.54
C ARG A 171 -21.30 12.76 -14.94
N GLU A 172 -21.25 12.53 -16.25
CA GLU A 172 -20.49 11.41 -16.84
C GLU A 172 -18.97 11.61 -16.66
N ASP A 173 -18.51 12.85 -16.50
CA ASP A 173 -17.10 13.14 -16.34
C ASP A 173 -16.70 13.08 -14.87
N ALA A 174 -15.88 12.09 -14.52
CA ALA A 174 -15.18 12.07 -13.24
C ALA A 174 -14.41 13.39 -13.07
N PRO A 175 -14.44 14.02 -11.88
CA PRO A 175 -13.72 15.27 -11.66
C PRO A 175 -12.25 15.07 -12.01
N ASP A 176 -11.76 15.80 -13.00
CA ASP A 176 -10.36 15.77 -13.36
C ASP A 176 -9.55 16.51 -12.29
N VAL A 177 -8.96 15.73 -11.38
CA VAL A 177 -8.03 16.21 -10.35
C VAL A 177 -6.58 16.22 -10.84
N SER A 178 -6.33 16.28 -12.16
CA SER A 178 -4.98 16.38 -12.70
C SER A 178 -4.28 17.65 -12.18
N ILE A 179 -3.24 17.45 -11.36
CA ILE A 179 -2.52 18.53 -10.66
C ILE A 179 -1.37 19.10 -11.54
N GLY A 180 -1.22 18.66 -12.79
CA GLY A 180 -0.25 19.22 -13.72
C GLY A 180 -0.01 18.38 -14.99
N ALA A 181 0.53 19.03 -16.02
CA ALA A 181 0.97 18.36 -17.24
C ALA A 181 2.15 17.42 -16.95
N GLY A 182 2.16 16.23 -17.57
CA GLY A 182 3.27 15.27 -17.48
C GLY A 182 3.17 14.21 -16.37
N ILE A 183 2.06 14.14 -15.62
CA ILE A 183 1.80 13.07 -14.66
C ILE A 183 1.35 11.79 -15.37
N ARG A 184 2.05 10.68 -15.15
CA ARG A 184 1.69 9.36 -15.69
C ARG A 184 0.57 8.72 -14.89
N ILE A 185 -0.40 8.11 -15.57
CA ILE A 185 -1.40 7.24 -14.91
C ILE A 185 -0.79 5.86 -14.68
N ILE A 186 -0.80 5.41 -13.42
CA ILE A 186 -0.46 4.05 -13.03
C ILE A 186 -1.62 3.15 -13.50
N PRO A 187 -1.34 2.05 -14.23
CA PRO A 187 -2.38 1.12 -14.64
C PRO A 187 -3.14 0.56 -13.44
N ALA A 188 -4.40 0.20 -13.68
CA ALA A 188 -5.22 -0.52 -12.73
C ALA A 188 -4.49 -1.76 -12.21
N GLY A 189 -4.32 -1.87 -10.89
CA GLY A 189 -3.75 -3.08 -10.32
C GLY A 189 -4.75 -4.20 -10.13
N VAL A 190 -4.23 -5.33 -9.65
CA VAL A 190 -4.94 -6.62 -9.65
C VAL A 190 -6.19 -6.64 -8.77
N TYR A 191 -6.33 -5.70 -7.83
CA TYR A 191 -7.48 -5.57 -6.93
C TYR A 191 -8.24 -4.24 -7.08
N GLU A 192 -8.06 -3.50 -8.17
CA GLU A 192 -8.92 -2.34 -8.40
C GLU A 192 -10.39 -2.76 -8.53
N ASN A 193 -11.28 -2.06 -7.83
CA ASN A 193 -12.74 -2.23 -7.82
C ASN A 193 -13.32 -3.40 -7.00
N VAL A 194 -12.56 -4.02 -6.09
CA VAL A 194 -13.16 -4.90 -5.06
C VAL A 194 -13.80 -4.02 -3.97
N THR A 195 -14.81 -3.23 -4.31
CA THR A 195 -15.52 -2.27 -3.43
C THR A 195 -15.66 -2.80 -2.00
N PHE A 196 -15.38 -1.96 -0.98
CA PHE A 196 -15.52 -2.28 0.44
C PHE A 196 -16.88 -2.93 0.73
N VAL A 197 -16.95 -4.27 0.73
CA VAL A 197 -18.09 -4.98 1.30
C VAL A 197 -17.74 -5.15 2.76
N THR A 198 -18.10 -4.16 3.58
CA THR A 198 -18.24 -4.39 5.02
C THR A 198 -19.22 -5.56 5.17
N PRO A 199 -18.90 -6.64 5.91
CA PRO A 199 -19.88 -7.68 6.19
C PRO A 199 -21.11 -6.99 6.77
N ALA A 200 -22.28 -7.25 6.19
CA ALA A 200 -23.51 -6.74 6.74
C ALA A 200 -23.58 -7.16 8.21
N HIS A 201 -23.68 -6.20 9.13
CA HIS A 201 -24.01 -6.48 10.50
C HIS A 201 -25.39 -7.16 10.51
N THR A 202 -25.42 -8.48 10.64
CA THR A 202 -26.61 -9.20 11.05
C THR A 202 -26.78 -8.91 12.54
N ASN A 203 -27.79 -8.11 12.87
CA ASN A 203 -28.29 -7.97 14.24
C ASN A 203 -28.74 -9.31 14.81
#